data_AF-A0A151ETV6-F1
#
_entry.id   AF-A0A151ETV6-F1
#
_cell.length_a   1.000
_cell.length_b   1.000
_cell.length_c   1.000
_cell.angle_alpha   90.00
_cell.angle_beta   90.00
_cell.angle_gamma   90.00
#
_symmetry.space_group_name_H-M   'P 1'
#
loop_
_entity.id
_entity.type
_entity.pdbx_description
1 polymer ?
#
loop_
_entity_poly.entity_id
_entity_poly.type
_entity_poly.pdbx_seq_one_letter_code
_entity_poly.pdbx_strand_id
1 'polypeptide(L)'
;MSDTRRYIRQPIVSVLGHVDHGKTSLLDYIRGTTVAARESGAITQHIGATEVPIDAIYDVCGDLLKGKKFTLPGLLFIDTPGHHAFTTLRARGGSLADLAILIVDINEGFKPQTYESIKILKQYKTPFIIAANKIDAISGWQKNNVSAKERIEKQRLNVKNIFEEKIYEIIGTVSEQKLNADLYFNISDFRKTVGVIPISAKTGEGIPELLMILVGLAQRFLEDKLHIESGPGIGSVLEVKEEVGLGKTIDAIIYNGIIRIDDNIVIGTVDEPVVTRIKALLKPKPLDEIRDPRERFDNVDEVHAACGIKISSPNLENVIPGAPIRAVKNNLDKVIDEIKNQTKIDFELDEKGIIIKADTIGSLEALIKESRDKNLKIRKAEIGNVSKRDIVETDSTIDPFNKVIFAFNVKILPEAKEELSKVDITIFNEDVIYTIMENYDEWYEKKKAELEKERRQDYIHPGMIKFLPEYVFRVSHPAVIGVRVLSGRIKTGLRLMKEDGRIIGSIKGIQSENKSIDEAIQGQEVAISIEGVTVGRQIKGEDILFTDLPASDAKKLRDMDVLNIDERDVLNKIFEIKRKSDKFWGM
;
A
#
# COMPACT_ATOMS: atom_id res chain seq x y z
N MET A 1 45.76 11.32 -17.73
CA MET A 1 45.00 12.29 -16.93
C MET A 1 43.70 12.53 -17.68
N SER A 2 42.60 11.88 -17.29
CA SER A 2 41.30 12.09 -17.91
C SER A 2 40.73 13.41 -17.41
N ASP A 3 40.42 14.31 -18.35
CA ASP A 3 39.77 15.60 -18.10
C ASP A 3 38.32 15.37 -17.61
N THR A 4 38.15 15.02 -16.32
CA THR A 4 36.84 14.87 -15.69
C THR A 4 36.22 16.25 -15.51
N ARG A 5 35.52 16.73 -16.54
CA ARG A 5 34.73 17.95 -16.46
C ARG A 5 33.53 17.72 -15.53
N ARG A 6 33.34 18.63 -14.57
CA ARG A 6 32.13 18.70 -13.74
C ARG A 6 31.12 19.63 -14.41
N TYR A 7 29.86 19.22 -14.43
CA TYR A 7 28.74 20.04 -14.90
C TYR A 7 27.54 19.87 -13.98
N ILE A 8 26.60 20.81 -14.04
CA ILE A 8 25.34 20.72 -13.29
C ILE A 8 24.30 20.10 -14.20
N ARG A 9 23.72 18.97 -13.79
CA ARG A 9 22.58 18.40 -14.51
C ARG A 9 21.27 19.07 -14.12
N GLN A 10 20.27 18.97 -14.98
CA GLN A 10 18.91 19.36 -14.61
C GLN A 10 18.38 18.47 -13.45
N PRO A 11 17.69 19.05 -12.47
CA PRO A 11 16.96 18.29 -11.47
C PRO A 11 15.79 17.55 -12.12
N ILE A 12 15.54 16.36 -11.61
CA ILE A 12 14.46 15.50 -12.05
C ILE A 12 13.27 15.73 -11.11
N VAL A 13 12.12 16.11 -11.67
CA VAL A 13 10.91 16.49 -10.94
C VAL A 13 9.81 15.48 -11.25
N SER A 14 9.38 14.71 -10.25
CA SER A 14 8.26 13.78 -10.41
C SER A 14 6.93 14.47 -10.12
N VAL A 15 5.90 14.20 -10.92
CA VAL A 15 4.52 14.67 -10.66
C VAL A 15 3.69 13.52 -10.10
N LEU A 16 3.20 13.67 -8.88
CA LEU A 16 2.46 12.67 -8.09
C LEU A 16 1.06 13.21 -7.75
N GLY A 17 0.10 12.33 -7.48
CA GLY A 17 -1.25 12.69 -7.06
C GLY A 17 -2.30 11.70 -7.54
N HIS A 18 -3.54 11.89 -7.08
CA HIS A 18 -4.64 10.97 -7.41
C HIS A 18 -5.00 11.00 -8.91
N VAL A 19 -5.71 9.96 -9.37
CA VAL A 19 -6.34 9.96 -10.70
C VAL A 19 -7.21 11.20 -10.84
N ASP A 20 -7.21 11.80 -12.03
CA ASP A 20 -7.98 13.01 -12.38
C ASP A 20 -7.67 14.30 -11.61
N HIS A 21 -6.68 14.31 -10.71
CA HIS A 21 -6.24 15.55 -10.04
C HIS A 21 -5.43 16.49 -10.95
N GLY A 22 -5.11 16.05 -12.18
CA GLY A 22 -4.59 16.88 -13.27
C GLY A 22 -3.07 16.85 -13.48
N LYS A 23 -2.41 15.74 -13.11
CA LYS A 23 -0.95 15.53 -13.33
C LYS A 23 -0.55 15.80 -14.79
N THR A 24 -1.19 15.09 -15.71
CA THR A 24 -0.96 15.17 -17.16
C THR A 24 -1.35 16.53 -17.71
N SER A 25 -2.46 17.12 -17.23
CA SER A 25 -2.90 18.45 -17.65
C SER A 25 -1.90 19.55 -17.28
N LEU A 26 -1.25 19.43 -16.11
CA LEU A 26 -0.20 20.36 -15.70
C LEU A 26 1.01 20.26 -16.65
N LEU A 27 1.45 19.06 -16.97
CA LEU A 27 2.58 18.85 -17.87
C LEU A 27 2.26 19.27 -19.31
N ASP A 28 1.04 19.00 -19.77
CA ASP A 28 0.52 19.47 -21.05
C ASP A 28 0.57 21.00 -21.16
N TYR A 29 0.14 21.71 -20.12
CA TYR A 29 0.23 23.16 -20.09
C TYR A 29 1.69 23.64 -20.17
N ILE A 30 2.59 23.03 -19.41
CA ILE A 30 4.02 23.38 -19.40
C ILE A 30 4.67 23.13 -20.78
N ARG A 31 4.26 22.07 -21.48
CA ARG A 31 4.74 21.73 -22.83
C ARG A 31 4.14 22.62 -23.93
N GLY A 32 2.95 23.17 -23.72
CA GLY A 32 2.16 23.79 -24.79
C GLY A 32 1.51 22.77 -25.73
N THR A 33 1.42 21.50 -25.33
CA THR A 33 0.85 20.39 -26.11
C THR A 33 -0.31 19.75 -25.35
N THR A 34 -1.21 19.03 -26.04
CA THR A 34 -2.30 18.28 -25.39
C THR A 34 -2.12 16.77 -25.60
N VAL A 35 -1.46 16.10 -24.65
CA VAL A 35 -1.25 14.64 -24.62
C VAL A 35 -2.45 13.94 -23.99
N ALA A 36 -3.02 14.48 -22.90
CA ALA A 36 -4.11 13.84 -22.15
C ALA A 36 -5.35 13.54 -22.99
N ALA A 37 -5.69 14.42 -23.94
CA ALA A 37 -6.85 14.22 -24.83
C ALA A 37 -6.66 13.11 -25.88
N ARG A 38 -5.44 12.58 -26.02
CA ARG A 38 -5.08 11.58 -27.04
C ARG A 38 -4.88 10.18 -26.48
N GLU A 39 -4.77 10.03 -25.16
CA GLU A 39 -4.67 8.73 -24.50
C GLU A 39 -6.06 8.06 -24.43
N SER A 40 -6.08 6.72 -24.53
CA SER A 40 -7.32 5.95 -24.43
C SER A 40 -7.99 6.18 -23.08
N GLY A 41 -9.21 6.71 -23.08
CA GLY A 41 -9.94 7.06 -21.86
C GLY A 41 -9.48 8.36 -21.18
N ALA A 42 -8.61 9.16 -21.81
CA ALA A 42 -8.03 10.39 -21.26
C ALA A 42 -7.23 10.21 -19.95
N ILE A 43 -6.72 8.99 -19.72
CA ILE A 43 -5.89 8.63 -18.56
C ILE A 43 -4.47 8.24 -18.98
N THR A 44 -3.50 8.62 -18.15
CA THR A 44 -2.08 8.29 -18.33
C THR A 44 -1.81 6.85 -17.98
N GLN A 45 -1.37 6.08 -18.98
CA GLN A 45 -1.04 4.65 -18.87
C GLN A 45 0.47 4.39 -18.94
N HIS A 46 1.26 5.38 -19.37
CA HIS A 46 2.70 5.24 -19.61
C HIS A 46 3.51 6.30 -18.86
N ILE A 47 4.76 5.98 -18.54
CA ILE A 47 5.71 6.93 -17.95
C ILE A 47 6.27 7.83 -19.06
N GLY A 48 6.12 9.15 -18.88
CA GLY A 48 6.65 10.17 -19.78
C GLY A 48 7.83 10.92 -19.17
N ALA A 49 8.71 11.44 -20.01
CA ALA A 49 9.78 12.36 -19.61
C ALA A 49 9.75 13.60 -20.50
N THR A 50 9.84 14.78 -19.90
CA THR A 50 9.78 16.07 -20.60
C THR A 50 10.87 17.00 -20.09
N GLU A 51 11.74 17.44 -21.00
CA GLU A 51 12.74 18.46 -20.70
C GLU A 51 12.16 19.85 -20.90
N VAL A 52 12.25 20.67 -19.85
CA VAL A 52 11.84 22.08 -19.86
C VAL A 52 13.09 22.93 -19.66
N PRO A 53 13.66 23.49 -20.74
CA PRO A 53 14.86 24.31 -20.67
C PRO A 53 14.67 25.54 -19.79
N ILE A 54 15.75 26.03 -19.18
CA ILE A 54 15.68 27.21 -18.30
C ILE A 54 15.14 28.45 -19.02
N ASP A 55 15.42 28.61 -20.31
CA ASP A 55 14.91 29.72 -21.13
C ASP A 55 13.39 29.67 -21.26
N ALA A 56 12.80 28.48 -21.44
CA ALA A 56 11.35 28.31 -21.46
C ALA A 56 10.73 28.65 -20.09
N ILE A 57 11.43 28.37 -18.98
CA ILE A 57 10.98 28.77 -17.64
C ILE A 57 11.05 30.29 -17.48
N TYR A 58 12.09 30.94 -18.01
CA TYR A 58 12.17 32.40 -18.03
C TYR A 58 11.01 33.02 -18.80
N ASP A 59 10.67 32.47 -19.96
CA ASP A 59 9.55 32.96 -20.79
C ASP A 59 8.20 32.83 -20.08
N VAL A 60 7.97 31.70 -19.39
CA VAL A 60 6.73 31.47 -18.63
C VAL A 60 6.64 32.33 -17.37
N CYS A 61 7.75 32.49 -16.64
CA CYS A 61 7.76 33.25 -15.39
C CYS A 61 7.85 34.77 -15.59
N GLY A 62 8.46 35.24 -16.68
CA GLY A 62 8.62 36.64 -17.01
C GLY A 62 9.11 37.48 -15.83
N ASP A 63 8.37 38.55 -15.52
CA ASP A 63 8.72 39.52 -14.48
C ASP A 63 8.72 38.95 -13.05
N LEU A 64 8.10 37.79 -12.80
CA LEU A 64 8.08 37.15 -11.48
C LEU A 64 9.50 36.83 -10.98
N LEU A 65 10.43 36.55 -11.91
CA LEU A 65 11.81 36.22 -11.57
C LEU A 65 12.65 37.45 -11.21
N LYS A 66 12.15 38.69 -11.43
CA LYS A 66 12.83 39.96 -11.06
C LYS A 66 14.30 40.01 -11.49
N GLY A 67 14.65 39.42 -12.64
CA GLY A 67 16.04 39.36 -13.13
C GLY A 67 16.96 38.36 -12.41
N LYS A 68 16.42 37.45 -11.59
CA LYS A 68 17.20 36.37 -10.96
C LYS A 68 17.79 35.45 -12.03
N LYS A 69 19.09 35.19 -11.93
CA LYS A 69 19.80 34.22 -12.78
C LYS A 69 19.92 32.88 -12.06
N PHE A 70 19.51 31.81 -12.73
CA PHE A 70 19.69 30.45 -12.28
C PHE A 70 20.88 29.83 -13.02
N THR A 71 21.61 28.96 -12.32
CA THR A 71 22.72 28.19 -12.91
C THR A 71 22.25 26.85 -13.48
N LEU A 72 21.04 26.42 -13.09
CA LEU A 72 20.43 25.19 -13.55
C LEU A 72 20.11 25.26 -15.06
N PRO A 73 20.34 24.18 -15.82
CA PRO A 73 20.07 24.16 -17.25
C PRO A 73 18.57 24.06 -17.60
N GLY A 74 17.72 23.65 -16.66
CA GLY A 74 16.29 23.42 -16.86
C GLY A 74 15.70 22.53 -15.78
N LEU A 75 14.57 21.89 -16.07
CA LEU A 75 13.93 20.86 -15.26
C LEU A 75 13.59 19.65 -16.14
N LEU A 76 13.83 18.42 -15.67
CA LEU A 76 13.33 17.20 -16.30
C LEU A 76 12.09 16.72 -15.55
N PHE A 77 10.91 16.86 -16.14
CA PHE A 77 9.67 16.33 -15.55
C PHE A 77 9.49 14.86 -15.90
N ILE A 78 9.05 14.07 -14.92
CA ILE A 78 8.56 12.71 -15.13
C ILE A 78 7.05 12.71 -14.92
N ASP A 79 6.33 12.35 -15.98
CA ASP A 79 4.91 12.03 -15.89
C ASP A 79 4.77 10.56 -15.49
N THR A 80 4.13 10.31 -14.36
CA THR A 80 3.94 8.95 -13.85
C THR A 80 2.47 8.57 -13.90
N PRO A 81 2.12 7.41 -14.48
CA PRO A 81 0.77 6.86 -14.38
C PRO A 81 0.58 6.39 -12.93
N GLY A 82 -0.39 6.98 -12.23
CA GLY A 82 -0.63 6.70 -10.81
C GLY A 82 0.62 6.85 -9.94
N HIS A 83 0.67 6.11 -8.82
CA HIS A 83 1.80 6.05 -7.89
C HIS A 83 2.78 4.88 -8.22
N HIS A 84 2.42 4.00 -9.17
CA HIS A 84 3.14 2.75 -9.51
C HIS A 84 4.58 2.96 -10.00
N ALA A 85 4.80 4.04 -10.76
CA ALA A 85 6.13 4.33 -11.27
C ALA A 85 7.07 4.78 -10.14
N PHE A 86 6.58 5.49 -9.12
CA PHE A 86 7.47 6.06 -8.10
C PHE A 86 8.04 5.00 -7.15
N THR A 87 7.27 3.96 -6.79
CA THR A 87 7.78 2.81 -6.02
C THR A 87 8.83 2.03 -6.81
N THR A 88 8.56 1.80 -8.10
CA THR A 88 9.49 1.13 -9.02
C THR A 88 10.80 1.90 -9.20
N LEU A 89 10.73 3.23 -9.32
CA LEU A 89 11.88 4.08 -9.69
C LEU A 89 12.82 4.42 -8.52
N ARG A 90 12.58 3.89 -7.32
CA ARG A 90 13.34 4.29 -6.12
C ARG A 90 13.91 3.18 -5.26
N ALA A 91 13.54 1.94 -5.53
CA ALA A 91 13.87 0.83 -4.65
C ALA A 91 15.38 0.51 -4.60
N ARG A 92 16.18 0.90 -5.63
CA ARG A 92 17.61 0.56 -5.71
C ARG A 92 18.57 1.72 -5.96
N GLY A 93 18.65 2.62 -4.99
CA GLY A 93 19.89 3.38 -4.73
C GLY A 93 20.14 4.67 -5.53
N GLY A 94 19.24 5.08 -6.42
CA GLY A 94 19.26 6.41 -7.05
C GLY A 94 17.97 7.17 -6.72
N SER A 95 18.06 8.41 -6.21
CA SER A 95 16.88 9.28 -6.17
C SER A 95 16.58 9.69 -7.61
N LEU A 96 15.75 8.93 -8.31
CA LEU A 96 15.47 9.26 -9.70
C LEU A 96 14.73 10.60 -9.82
N ALA A 97 14.01 11.01 -8.78
CA ALA A 97 13.49 12.36 -8.61
C ALA A 97 14.22 13.11 -7.49
N ASP A 98 14.78 14.27 -7.82
CA ASP A 98 15.40 15.19 -6.86
C ASP A 98 14.33 16.02 -6.12
N LEU A 99 13.20 16.29 -6.80
CA LEU A 99 12.04 17.02 -6.29
C LEU A 99 10.74 16.32 -6.72
N ALA A 100 9.65 16.61 -6.02
CA ALA A 100 8.32 16.19 -6.46
C ALA A 100 7.28 17.31 -6.36
N ILE A 101 6.27 17.22 -7.21
CA ILE A 101 5.02 17.97 -7.11
C ILE A 101 3.95 16.99 -6.71
N LEU A 102 3.29 17.21 -5.56
CA LEU A 102 2.08 16.50 -5.19
C LEU A 102 0.87 17.33 -5.64
N ILE A 103 0.22 16.91 -6.71
CA ILE A 103 -0.99 17.55 -7.21
C ILE A 103 -2.21 17.06 -6.44
N VAL A 104 -3.05 18.00 -6.03
CA VAL A 104 -4.29 17.76 -5.29
C VAL A 104 -5.37 18.61 -5.91
N ASP A 105 -6.50 18.01 -6.28
CA ASP A 105 -7.67 18.80 -6.66
C ASP A 105 -8.21 19.54 -5.43
N ILE A 106 -8.21 20.88 -5.49
CA ILE A 106 -8.69 21.72 -4.39
C ILE A 106 -10.14 21.44 -4.01
N ASN A 107 -10.94 20.94 -4.95
CA ASN A 107 -12.36 20.70 -4.73
C ASN A 107 -12.63 19.37 -4.06
N GLU A 108 -11.76 18.38 -4.26
CA GLU A 108 -11.90 17.03 -3.72
C GLU A 108 -11.05 16.75 -2.48
N GLY A 109 -9.98 17.51 -2.28
CA GLY A 109 -9.02 17.28 -1.20
C GLY A 109 -8.20 15.99 -1.39
N PHE A 110 -7.75 15.40 -0.29
CA PHE A 110 -6.89 14.22 -0.33
C PHE A 110 -7.69 12.95 -0.64
N LYS A 111 -7.09 12.08 -1.46
CA LYS A 111 -7.61 10.76 -1.83
C LYS A 111 -6.58 9.68 -1.48
N PRO A 112 -6.93 8.37 -1.51
CA PRO A 112 -6.02 7.30 -1.09
C PRO A 112 -4.61 7.38 -1.71
N GLN A 113 -4.52 7.61 -3.02
CA GLN A 113 -3.24 7.75 -3.74
C GLN A 113 -2.42 8.99 -3.30
N THR A 114 -3.08 10.05 -2.81
CA THR A 114 -2.42 11.23 -2.26
C THR A 114 -1.71 10.88 -0.95
N TYR A 115 -2.38 10.15 -0.05
CA TYR A 115 -1.79 9.66 1.21
C TYR A 115 -0.60 8.74 0.96
N GLU A 116 -0.75 7.81 0.03
CA GLU A 116 0.33 6.93 -0.42
C GLU A 116 1.53 7.73 -0.96
N SER A 117 1.29 8.70 -1.84
CA SER A 117 2.35 9.55 -2.37
C SER A 117 3.14 10.23 -1.26
N ILE A 118 2.46 10.75 -0.22
CA ILE A 118 3.13 11.36 0.94
C ILE A 118 3.96 10.35 1.72
N LYS A 119 3.43 9.14 1.99
CA LYS A 119 4.17 8.09 2.70
C LYS A 119 5.46 7.75 1.95
N ILE A 120 5.36 7.58 0.63
CA ILE A 120 6.51 7.30 -0.24
C ILE A 120 7.51 8.47 -0.22
N LEU A 121 7.05 9.71 -0.38
CA LEU A 121 7.91 10.90 -0.32
C LEU A 121 8.65 11.02 1.01
N LYS A 122 7.99 10.69 2.13
CA LYS A 122 8.58 10.66 3.48
C LYS A 122 9.59 9.53 3.65
N GLN A 123 9.23 8.31 3.27
CA GLN A 123 10.06 7.12 3.39
C GLN A 123 11.44 7.34 2.79
N TYR A 124 11.47 7.98 1.63
CA TYR A 124 12.69 8.17 0.89
C TYR A 124 13.23 9.61 0.96
N LYS A 125 12.60 10.50 1.74
CA LYS A 125 13.05 11.88 1.99
C LYS A 125 13.17 12.72 0.71
N THR A 126 12.21 12.62 -0.22
CA THR A 126 12.16 13.57 -1.35
C THR A 126 11.55 14.88 -0.90
N PRO A 127 12.23 16.02 -1.14
CA PRO A 127 11.61 17.33 -0.97
C PRO A 127 10.50 17.52 -2.02
N PHE A 128 9.36 18.06 -1.60
CA PHE A 128 8.22 18.25 -2.48
C PHE A 128 7.44 19.52 -2.14
N ILE A 129 6.61 19.94 -3.09
CA ILE A 129 5.62 21.00 -2.94
C ILE A 129 4.23 20.45 -3.31
N ILE A 130 3.18 21.11 -2.83
CA ILE A 130 1.80 20.74 -3.16
C ILE A 130 1.26 21.72 -4.19
N ALA A 131 0.75 21.21 -5.30
CA ALA A 131 0.01 21.98 -6.28
C ALA A 131 -1.50 21.76 -6.05
N ALA A 132 -2.17 22.76 -5.45
CA ALA A 132 -3.62 22.74 -5.25
C ALA A 132 -4.29 23.16 -6.57
N ASN A 133 -4.61 22.17 -7.40
CA ASN A 133 -5.09 22.32 -8.76
C ASN A 133 -6.60 22.56 -8.85
N LYS A 134 -7.06 22.99 -10.03
CA LYS A 134 -8.46 23.24 -10.39
C LYS A 134 -9.12 24.38 -9.59
N ILE A 135 -8.35 25.43 -9.28
CA ILE A 135 -8.92 26.67 -8.69
C ILE A 135 -9.98 27.30 -9.59
N ASP A 136 -9.90 27.10 -10.92
CA ASP A 136 -10.88 27.57 -11.89
C ASP A 136 -12.24 26.89 -11.76
N ALA A 137 -12.32 25.74 -11.09
CA ALA A 137 -13.55 25.00 -10.84
C ALA A 137 -14.25 25.41 -9.54
N ILE A 138 -13.68 26.34 -8.76
CA ILE A 138 -14.36 26.92 -7.60
C ILE A 138 -15.53 27.76 -8.11
N SER A 139 -16.72 27.51 -7.55
CA SER A 139 -17.94 28.19 -7.99
C SER A 139 -17.82 29.71 -7.86
N GLY A 140 -17.93 30.41 -9.00
CA GLY A 140 -17.80 31.87 -9.08
C GLY A 140 -16.37 32.39 -9.24
N TRP A 141 -15.36 31.52 -9.40
CA TRP A 141 -13.98 31.92 -9.65
C TRP A 141 -13.86 32.77 -10.93
N GLN A 142 -13.16 33.89 -10.82
CA GLN A 142 -12.89 34.79 -11.93
C GLN A 142 -11.41 34.77 -12.28
N LYS A 143 -11.11 34.25 -13.48
CA LYS A 143 -9.75 34.23 -14.02
C LYS A 143 -9.14 35.62 -14.02
N ASN A 144 -7.92 35.75 -13.53
CA ASN A 144 -7.15 36.98 -13.65
C ASN A 144 -5.65 36.69 -13.77
N ASN A 145 -4.96 37.56 -14.52
CA ASN A 145 -3.52 37.43 -14.77
C ASN A 145 -2.72 38.34 -13.82
N VAL A 146 -2.89 38.15 -12.52
CA VAL A 146 -2.05 38.81 -11.49
C VAL A 146 -1.37 37.79 -10.58
N SER A 147 -0.53 38.30 -9.68
CA SER A 147 0.18 37.50 -8.68
C SER A 147 -0.78 36.64 -7.86
N ALA A 148 -0.35 35.47 -7.40
CA ALA A 148 -1.23 34.55 -6.68
C ALA A 148 -2.00 35.19 -5.50
N LYS A 149 -1.34 36.05 -4.72
CA LYS A 149 -2.00 36.73 -3.59
C LYS A 149 -3.09 37.69 -4.06
N GLU A 150 -2.78 38.55 -5.03
CA GLU A 150 -3.76 39.47 -5.61
C GLU A 150 -4.90 38.74 -6.33
N ARG A 151 -4.62 37.58 -6.93
CA ARG A 151 -5.62 36.74 -7.62
C ARG A 151 -6.72 36.29 -6.68
N ILE A 152 -6.35 35.94 -5.44
CA ILE A 152 -7.27 35.57 -4.37
C ILE A 152 -7.98 36.83 -3.86
N GLU A 153 -7.24 37.92 -3.60
CA GLU A 153 -7.81 39.18 -3.08
C GLU A 153 -8.80 39.87 -4.03
N LYS A 154 -8.72 39.63 -5.34
CA LYS A 154 -9.67 40.17 -6.33
C LYS A 154 -10.96 39.37 -6.47
N GLN A 155 -11.04 38.16 -5.91
CA GLN A 155 -12.26 37.36 -5.95
C GLN A 155 -13.38 38.01 -5.13
N ARG A 156 -14.63 37.61 -5.39
CA ARG A 156 -15.76 37.99 -4.53
C ARG A 156 -15.62 37.35 -3.15
N LEU A 157 -16.14 38.01 -2.11
CA LEU A 157 -15.97 37.56 -0.71
C LEU A 157 -16.41 36.10 -0.50
N ASN A 158 -17.53 35.69 -1.08
CA ASN A 158 -18.01 34.31 -1.00
C ASN A 158 -17.04 33.31 -1.65
N VAL A 159 -16.43 33.67 -2.79
CA VAL A 159 -15.46 32.82 -3.50
C VAL A 159 -14.16 32.72 -2.70
N LYS A 160 -13.70 33.82 -2.08
CA LYS A 160 -12.54 33.81 -1.16
C LYS A 160 -12.75 32.85 -0.01
N ASN A 161 -13.92 32.91 0.64
CA ASN A 161 -14.21 32.05 1.78
C ASN A 161 -14.19 30.56 1.38
N ILE A 162 -14.77 30.21 0.22
CA ILE A 162 -14.74 28.82 -0.30
C ILE A 162 -13.29 28.40 -0.59
N PHE A 163 -12.50 29.27 -1.21
CA PHE A 163 -11.09 29.00 -1.49
C PHE A 163 -10.30 28.77 -0.20
N GLU A 164 -10.46 29.64 0.80
CA GLU A 164 -9.79 29.56 2.09
C GLU A 164 -10.16 28.27 2.82
N GLU A 165 -11.44 27.94 2.92
CA GLU A 165 -11.94 26.69 3.51
C GLU A 165 -11.23 25.48 2.90
N LYS A 166 -11.25 25.37 1.56
CA LYS A 166 -10.63 24.25 0.83
C LYS A 166 -9.11 24.18 1.00
N ILE A 167 -8.42 25.33 1.02
CA ILE A 167 -6.97 25.36 1.27
C ILE A 167 -6.66 24.93 2.70
N TYR A 168 -7.44 25.37 3.69
CA TYR A 168 -7.23 24.98 5.09
C TYR A 168 -7.53 23.51 5.32
N GLU A 169 -8.49 22.90 4.61
CA GLU A 169 -8.70 21.45 4.62
C GLU A 169 -7.45 20.69 4.12
N ILE A 170 -6.86 21.14 3.00
CA ILE A 170 -5.62 20.56 2.47
C ILE A 170 -4.49 20.70 3.50
N ILE A 171 -4.28 21.90 4.05
CA ILE A 171 -3.23 22.16 5.04
C ILE A 171 -3.45 21.32 6.31
N GLY A 172 -4.69 21.24 6.79
CA GLY A 172 -5.08 20.42 7.95
C GLY A 172 -4.75 18.95 7.73
N THR A 173 -5.09 18.41 6.57
CA THR A 173 -4.78 17.02 6.21
C THR A 173 -3.27 16.77 6.15
N VAL A 174 -2.47 17.71 5.63
CA VAL A 174 -1.00 17.60 5.65
C VAL A 174 -0.46 17.57 7.09
N SER A 175 -1.05 18.36 7.98
CA SER A 175 -0.71 18.39 9.41
C SER A 175 -0.97 17.04 10.10
N GLU A 176 -2.08 16.38 9.78
CA GLU A 176 -2.38 15.01 10.26
C GLU A 176 -1.31 14.00 9.83
N GLN A 177 -0.68 14.22 8.66
CA GLN A 177 0.45 13.43 8.18
C GLN A 177 1.80 13.81 8.85
N LYS A 178 1.77 14.63 9.91
CA LYS A 178 2.93 15.12 10.69
C LYS A 178 3.88 15.97 9.86
N LEU A 179 3.36 16.77 8.94
CA LEU A 179 4.12 17.73 8.13
C LEU A 179 3.51 19.13 8.29
N ASN A 180 4.34 20.17 8.33
CA ASN A 180 3.83 21.55 8.29
C ASN A 180 3.59 21.95 6.83
N ALA A 181 2.47 22.61 6.56
CA ALA A 181 2.19 23.20 5.26
C ALA A 181 1.55 24.57 5.41
N ASP A 182 1.76 25.44 4.42
CA ASP A 182 1.09 26.73 4.31
C ASP A 182 1.10 27.16 2.83
N LEU A 183 0.31 28.16 2.49
CA LEU A 183 0.41 28.82 1.19
C LEU A 183 1.84 29.33 0.99
N TYR A 184 2.39 29.08 -0.20
CA TYR A 184 3.82 29.32 -0.46
C TYR A 184 4.27 30.76 -0.15
N PHE A 185 3.40 31.76 -0.31
CA PHE A 185 3.70 33.16 -0.03
C PHE A 185 3.65 33.54 1.46
N ASN A 186 3.17 32.67 2.34
CA ASN A 186 3.21 32.83 3.80
C ASN A 186 4.47 32.20 4.43
N ILE A 187 5.22 31.40 3.67
CA ILE A 187 6.34 30.62 4.18
C ILE A 187 7.62 31.44 4.24
N SER A 188 8.26 31.45 5.40
CA SER A 188 9.60 32.03 5.61
C SER A 188 10.73 31.00 5.45
N ASP A 189 10.51 29.74 5.85
CA ASP A 189 11.50 28.66 5.77
C ASP A 189 10.93 27.38 5.11
N PHE A 190 11.20 27.25 3.81
CA PHE A 190 10.82 26.08 3.01
C PHE A 190 11.51 24.77 3.41
N ARG A 191 12.47 24.78 4.35
CA ARG A 191 13.06 23.53 4.89
C ARG A 191 12.16 22.83 5.90
N LYS A 192 11.23 23.56 6.52
CA LYS A 192 10.36 23.08 7.60
C LYS A 192 8.89 23.00 7.22
N THR A 193 8.49 23.74 6.19
CA THR A 193 7.10 23.90 5.76
C THR A 193 6.97 23.62 4.28
N VAL A 194 6.06 22.70 3.94
CA VAL A 194 5.70 22.36 2.56
C VAL A 194 4.88 23.51 1.97
N GLY A 195 5.32 24.02 0.82
CA GLY A 195 4.60 25.05 0.09
C GLY A 195 3.37 24.50 -0.63
N VAL A 196 2.21 25.10 -0.39
CA VAL A 196 0.98 24.90 -1.16
C VAL A 196 0.88 26.02 -2.20
N ILE A 197 0.87 25.66 -3.48
CA ILE A 197 0.76 26.57 -4.61
C ILE A 197 -0.61 26.35 -5.27
N PRO A 198 -1.53 27.32 -5.20
CA PRO A 198 -2.81 27.24 -5.90
C PRO A 198 -2.61 27.43 -7.41
N ILE A 199 -3.05 26.45 -8.20
CA ILE A 199 -2.89 26.46 -9.65
C ILE A 199 -4.19 26.08 -10.39
N SER A 200 -4.24 26.43 -11.68
CA SER A 200 -5.12 25.81 -12.65
C SER A 200 -4.30 25.32 -13.84
N ALA A 201 -4.17 24.01 -13.97
CA ALA A 201 -3.61 23.36 -15.16
C ALA A 201 -4.39 23.71 -16.44
N LYS A 202 -5.66 24.09 -16.32
CA LYS A 202 -6.53 24.44 -17.45
C LYS A 202 -6.31 25.89 -17.90
N THR A 203 -6.26 26.84 -16.97
CA THR A 203 -6.20 28.27 -17.32
C THR A 203 -4.78 28.83 -17.37
N GLY A 204 -3.83 28.15 -16.72
CA GLY A 204 -2.45 28.59 -16.56
C GLY A 204 -2.15 29.35 -15.27
N GLU A 205 -3.18 29.73 -14.52
CA GLU A 205 -3.02 30.50 -13.28
C GLU A 205 -2.16 29.72 -12.28
N GLY A 206 -1.13 30.35 -11.71
CA GLY A 206 -0.28 29.74 -10.67
C GLY A 206 0.89 28.89 -11.18
N ILE A 207 0.90 28.49 -12.47
CA ILE A 207 2.00 27.70 -13.05
C ILE A 207 3.33 28.47 -13.08
N PRO A 208 3.36 29.77 -13.43
CA PRO A 208 4.58 30.56 -13.30
C PRO A 208 5.17 30.55 -11.89
N GLU A 209 4.33 30.69 -10.86
CA GLU A 209 4.76 30.63 -9.46
C GLU A 209 5.23 29.23 -9.06
N LEU A 210 4.56 28.17 -9.55
CA LEU A 210 4.97 26.78 -9.34
C LEU A 210 6.39 26.52 -9.87
N LEU A 211 6.65 26.89 -11.14
CA LEU A 211 7.96 26.71 -11.78
C LEU A 211 9.05 27.53 -11.07
N MET A 212 8.75 28.79 -10.73
CA MET A 212 9.67 29.64 -9.97
C MET A 212 10.09 28.99 -8.64
N ILE A 213 9.12 28.45 -7.88
CA ILE A 213 9.40 27.81 -6.60
C ILE A 213 10.22 26.54 -6.81
N LEU A 214 9.92 25.70 -7.80
CA LEU A 214 10.67 24.48 -8.10
C LEU A 214 12.14 24.78 -8.42
N VAL A 215 12.39 25.69 -9.37
CA VAL A 215 13.76 26.07 -9.75
C VAL A 215 14.49 26.70 -8.56
N GLY A 216 13.81 27.55 -7.79
CA GLY A 216 14.37 28.17 -6.58
C GLY A 216 14.75 27.16 -5.49
N LEU A 217 13.92 26.15 -5.26
CA LEU A 217 14.21 25.07 -4.30
C LEU A 217 15.35 24.19 -4.78
N ALA A 218 15.36 23.82 -6.08
CA ALA A 218 16.42 23.03 -6.68
C ALA A 218 17.78 23.74 -6.56
N GLN A 219 17.85 25.01 -6.99
CA GLN A 219 19.08 25.80 -6.93
C GLN A 219 19.54 25.97 -5.49
N ARG A 220 18.64 26.31 -4.56
CA ARG A 220 19.05 26.64 -3.18
C ARG A 220 19.47 25.42 -2.36
N PHE A 221 18.85 24.26 -2.57
CA PHE A 221 18.98 23.12 -1.67
C PHE A 221 19.58 21.87 -2.31
N LEU A 222 19.64 21.79 -3.64
CA LEU A 222 20.04 20.58 -4.36
C LEU A 222 21.21 20.78 -5.32
N GLU A 223 21.65 22.02 -5.59
CA GLU A 223 22.75 22.32 -6.50
C GLU A 223 24.00 21.47 -6.27
N ASP A 224 24.45 21.34 -5.01
CA ASP A 224 25.60 20.49 -4.65
C ASP A 224 25.43 19.02 -5.06
N LYS A 225 24.20 18.50 -5.02
CA LYS A 225 23.87 17.11 -5.41
C LYS A 225 23.66 16.95 -6.93
N LEU A 226 23.44 18.06 -7.63
CA LEU A 226 23.24 18.09 -9.09
C LEU A 226 24.55 18.23 -9.86
N HIS A 227 25.66 18.51 -9.17
CA HIS A 227 26.99 18.45 -9.75
C HIS A 227 27.38 17.00 -10.05
N ILE A 228 27.68 16.74 -11.32
CA ILE A 228 28.04 15.42 -11.82
C ILE A 228 29.41 15.44 -12.47
N GLU A 229 30.15 14.34 -12.27
CA GLU A 229 31.41 14.07 -12.95
C GLU A 229 31.17 13.42 -14.30
N SER A 230 31.91 13.84 -15.32
CA SER A 230 31.91 13.19 -16.62
C SER A 230 32.42 11.75 -16.50
N GLY A 231 31.53 10.79 -16.72
CA GLY A 231 31.81 9.35 -16.65
C GLY A 231 30.82 8.53 -17.48
N PRO A 232 30.94 7.18 -17.48
CA PRO A 232 29.99 6.32 -18.16
C PRO A 232 28.58 6.53 -17.62
N GLY A 233 27.59 6.63 -18.50
CA GLY A 233 26.22 6.93 -18.11
C GLY A 233 25.59 5.84 -17.24
N ILE A 234 24.79 6.28 -16.28
CA ILE A 234 24.02 5.44 -15.37
C ILE A 234 22.57 5.90 -15.46
N GLY A 235 21.67 4.93 -15.61
CA GLY A 235 20.25 5.18 -15.77
C GLY A 235 19.39 4.03 -15.27
N SER A 236 18.09 4.18 -15.50
CA SER A 236 17.07 3.17 -15.23
C SER A 236 16.14 3.05 -16.41
N VAL A 237 15.70 1.83 -16.69
CA VAL A 237 14.59 1.56 -17.62
C VAL A 237 13.32 2.12 -17.00
N LEU A 238 12.58 2.92 -17.76
CA LEU A 238 11.23 3.34 -17.44
C LEU A 238 10.23 2.32 -18.00
N GLU A 239 10.33 2.04 -19.30
CA GLU A 239 9.37 1.18 -20.01
C GLU A 239 10.06 0.40 -21.12
N VAL A 240 9.43 -0.70 -21.51
CA VAL A 240 9.86 -1.55 -22.62
C VAL A 240 8.72 -1.64 -23.62
N LYS A 241 8.96 -1.25 -24.88
CA LYS A 241 7.93 -1.12 -25.92
C LYS A 241 8.37 -1.74 -27.24
N GLU A 242 7.41 -2.22 -28.02
CA GLU A 242 7.65 -2.53 -29.43
C GLU A 242 7.35 -1.30 -30.30
N GLU A 243 8.32 -0.92 -31.12
CA GLU A 243 8.23 0.23 -32.01
C GLU A 243 8.34 -0.23 -33.47
N VAL A 244 7.43 0.28 -34.30
CA VAL A 244 7.39 -0.07 -35.72
C VAL A 244 8.68 0.38 -36.40
N GLY A 245 9.40 -0.57 -37.01
CA GLY A 245 10.67 -0.32 -37.71
C GLY A 245 11.92 -0.34 -36.81
N LEU A 246 11.77 -0.22 -35.48
CA LEU A 246 12.88 -0.27 -34.52
C LEU A 246 12.92 -1.57 -33.70
N GLY A 247 11.83 -2.34 -33.72
CA GLY A 247 11.69 -3.56 -32.91
C GLY A 247 11.46 -3.23 -31.44
N LYS A 248 11.94 -4.08 -30.54
CA LYS A 248 11.85 -3.84 -29.09
C LYS A 248 12.81 -2.71 -28.70
N THR A 249 12.29 -1.71 -27.98
CA THR A 249 13.02 -0.53 -27.51
C THR A 249 12.78 -0.35 -26.01
N ILE A 250 13.66 0.40 -25.36
CA ILE A 250 13.48 0.82 -23.98
C ILE A 250 13.43 2.34 -23.89
N ASP A 251 12.47 2.84 -23.12
CA ASP A 251 12.44 4.21 -22.66
C ASP A 251 13.19 4.24 -21.33
N ALA A 252 14.16 5.13 -21.17
CA ALA A 252 15.07 5.16 -20.04
C ALA A 252 15.35 6.59 -19.56
N ILE A 253 15.68 6.73 -18.28
CA ILE A 253 16.21 7.98 -17.73
C ILE A 253 17.66 7.78 -17.36
N ILE A 254 18.51 8.63 -17.92
CA ILE A 254 19.92 8.72 -17.57
C ILE A 254 20.04 9.82 -16.54
N TYR A 255 20.48 9.48 -15.32
CA TYR A 255 20.56 10.43 -14.20
C TYR A 255 22.01 10.74 -13.78
N ASN A 256 22.99 10.01 -14.33
CA ASN A 256 24.40 10.29 -14.13
C ASN A 256 25.23 9.95 -15.38
N GLY A 257 26.37 10.62 -15.56
CA GLY A 257 27.32 10.36 -16.64
C GLY A 257 26.80 10.69 -18.03
N ILE A 258 27.42 10.05 -19.04
CA ILE A 258 27.18 10.27 -20.46
C ILE A 258 27.04 8.91 -21.14
N ILE A 259 25.98 8.74 -21.93
CA ILE A 259 25.79 7.58 -22.83
C ILE A 259 26.07 8.01 -24.26
N ARG A 260 26.76 7.17 -25.01
CA ARG A 260 27.06 7.36 -26.44
C ARG A 260 26.59 6.19 -27.27
N ILE A 261 26.30 6.44 -28.55
CA ILE A 261 25.82 5.41 -29.48
C ILE A 261 26.82 4.25 -29.66
N ASP A 262 28.11 4.49 -29.46
CA ASP A 262 29.15 3.47 -29.54
C ASP A 262 29.40 2.70 -28.24
N ASP A 263 28.72 3.06 -27.14
CA ASP A 263 28.89 2.37 -25.86
C ASP A 263 28.22 0.98 -25.90
N ASN A 264 28.84 0.03 -25.21
CA ASN A 264 28.11 -1.14 -24.74
C ASN A 264 27.31 -0.74 -23.51
N ILE A 265 26.10 -1.25 -23.38
CA ILE A 265 25.27 -1.08 -22.19
C ILE A 265 25.05 -2.43 -21.51
N VAL A 266 25.10 -2.40 -20.18
CA VAL A 266 24.69 -3.51 -19.33
C VAL A 266 23.36 -3.13 -18.70
N ILE A 267 22.34 -3.97 -18.93
CA ILE A 267 20.98 -3.75 -18.44
C ILE A 267 20.63 -4.88 -17.49
N GLY A 268 20.09 -4.54 -16.33
CA GLY A 268 19.58 -5.52 -15.39
C GLY A 268 18.41 -6.34 -15.97
N THR A 269 18.37 -7.63 -15.65
CA THR A 269 17.20 -8.49 -15.89
C THR A 269 16.87 -9.27 -14.62
N VAL A 270 15.81 -10.09 -14.68
CA VAL A 270 15.45 -11.03 -13.59
C VAL A 270 16.52 -12.11 -13.40
N ASP A 271 17.21 -12.50 -14.49
CA ASP A 271 18.23 -13.54 -14.49
C ASP A 271 19.64 -12.91 -14.55
N GLU A 272 20.34 -13.09 -15.68
CA GLU A 272 21.65 -12.50 -15.93
C GLU A 272 21.53 -11.13 -16.63
N PRO A 273 22.36 -10.14 -16.27
CA PRO A 273 22.37 -8.86 -16.96
C PRO A 273 22.60 -9.03 -18.47
N VAL A 274 21.81 -8.29 -19.27
CA VAL A 274 21.98 -8.25 -20.72
C VAL A 274 23.11 -7.28 -21.05
N VAL A 275 24.08 -7.75 -21.82
CA VAL A 275 25.10 -6.91 -22.45
C VAL A 275 24.75 -6.72 -23.91
N THR A 276 24.61 -5.47 -24.34
CA THR A 276 24.24 -5.16 -25.72
C THR A 276 24.86 -3.86 -26.19
N ARG A 277 24.96 -3.67 -27.51
CA ARG A 277 25.46 -2.42 -28.11
C ARG A 277 24.30 -1.56 -28.58
N ILE A 278 24.41 -0.26 -28.32
CA ILE A 278 23.39 0.70 -28.75
C ILE A 278 23.37 0.79 -30.28
N LYS A 279 22.17 0.66 -30.86
CA LYS A 279 21.95 0.88 -32.30
C LYS A 279 21.52 2.29 -32.61
N ALA A 280 20.68 2.86 -31.76
CA ALA A 280 20.21 4.23 -31.88
C ALA A 280 19.90 4.81 -30.49
N LEU A 281 20.27 6.08 -30.30
CA LEU A 281 19.82 6.93 -29.21
C LEU A 281 18.84 7.95 -29.79
N LEU A 282 17.64 7.95 -29.24
CA LEU A 282 16.53 8.77 -29.70
C LEU A 282 16.15 9.72 -28.57
N LYS A 283 16.45 11.01 -28.75
CA LYS A 283 16.13 12.05 -27.77
C LYS A 283 14.85 12.80 -28.19
N PRO A 284 13.84 12.92 -27.32
CA PRO A 284 12.70 13.80 -27.59
C PRO A 284 13.16 15.25 -27.78
N LYS A 285 12.53 15.99 -28.70
CA LYS A 285 12.77 17.43 -28.83
C LYS A 285 12.36 18.17 -27.54
N PRO A 286 12.96 19.34 -27.23
CA PRO A 286 12.55 20.12 -26.06
C PRO A 286 11.04 20.39 -26.07
N LEU A 287 10.40 20.30 -24.90
CA LEU A 287 8.94 20.41 -24.70
C LEU A 287 8.09 19.31 -25.36
N ASP A 288 8.66 18.42 -26.17
CA ASP A 288 8.00 17.18 -26.58
C ASP A 288 8.19 16.08 -25.52
N GLU A 289 7.37 15.04 -25.59
CA GLU A 289 7.43 13.88 -24.70
C GLU A 289 7.78 12.61 -25.49
N ILE A 290 8.47 11.68 -24.83
CA ILE A 290 8.87 10.37 -25.38
C ILE A 290 7.73 9.51 -25.95
N ARG A 291 6.46 9.87 -25.72
CA ARG A 291 5.27 9.08 -26.10
C ARG A 291 4.56 9.54 -27.35
N ASP A 292 4.83 10.75 -27.82
CA ASP A 292 3.95 11.36 -28.82
C ASP A 292 4.31 10.71 -30.23
N PRO A 293 3.42 10.56 -31.25
CA PRO A 293 3.68 10.06 -32.64
C PRO A 293 4.16 10.96 -33.86
N ARG A 294 4.55 12.25 -33.78
CA ARG A 294 4.92 13.15 -34.92
C ARG A 294 6.43 13.40 -34.94
N GLU A 295 7.13 13.08 -36.03
CA GLU A 295 8.56 13.36 -36.34
C GLU A 295 9.45 13.77 -35.13
N ARG A 296 9.75 12.80 -34.27
CA ARG A 296 9.76 13.07 -32.82
C ARG A 296 11.04 12.88 -32.04
N PHE A 297 12.02 12.26 -32.66
CA PHE A 297 13.26 11.96 -31.99
C PHE A 297 14.40 12.47 -32.85
N ASP A 298 15.26 13.27 -32.24
CA ASP A 298 16.54 13.54 -32.84
C ASP A 298 17.43 12.31 -32.56
N ASN A 299 17.99 11.75 -33.64
CA ASN A 299 19.08 10.81 -33.50
C ASN A 299 20.28 11.57 -32.96
N VAL A 300 20.80 11.14 -31.81
CA VAL A 300 21.89 11.81 -31.13
C VAL A 300 23.06 10.86 -30.94
N ASP A 301 24.28 11.36 -31.06
CA ASP A 301 25.48 10.55 -30.88
C ASP A 301 25.81 10.37 -29.39
N GLU A 302 25.45 11.35 -28.56
CA GLU A 302 25.64 11.31 -27.11
C GLU A 302 24.54 12.06 -26.34
N VAL A 303 24.32 11.63 -25.09
CA VAL A 303 23.37 12.23 -24.16
C VAL A 303 23.98 12.39 -22.79
N HIS A 304 23.73 13.55 -22.17
CA HIS A 304 24.22 13.92 -20.84
C HIS A 304 23.08 13.84 -19.83
N ALA A 305 23.39 13.44 -18.60
CA ALA A 305 22.42 13.41 -17.53
C ALA A 305 21.94 14.84 -17.13
N ALA A 306 20.72 15.04 -16.64
CA ALA A 306 19.61 14.10 -16.61
C ALA A 306 18.84 14.17 -17.93
N CYS A 307 18.51 13.04 -18.54
CA CYS A 307 17.84 13.00 -19.83
C CYS A 307 16.91 11.78 -19.94
N GLY A 308 15.71 11.98 -20.49
CA GLY A 308 14.83 10.91 -20.91
C GLY A 308 15.14 10.53 -22.36
N ILE A 309 15.45 9.27 -22.61
CA ILE A 309 15.87 8.78 -23.93
C ILE A 309 15.15 7.50 -24.29
N LYS A 310 14.96 7.26 -25.59
CA LYS A 310 14.61 5.96 -26.13
C LYS A 310 15.87 5.30 -26.70
N ILE A 311 16.12 4.05 -26.31
CA ILE A 311 17.27 3.26 -26.76
C ILE A 311 16.75 2.08 -27.59
N SER A 312 17.27 1.94 -28.80
CA SER A 312 17.13 0.72 -29.60
C SER A 312 18.40 -0.12 -29.48
N SER A 313 18.26 -1.38 -29.10
CA SER A 313 19.36 -2.34 -28.98
C SER A 313 18.83 -3.78 -29.18
N PRO A 314 19.66 -4.74 -29.60
CA PRO A 314 19.25 -6.14 -29.63
C PRO A 314 19.16 -6.73 -28.20
N ASN A 315 18.44 -7.86 -28.09
CA ASN A 315 18.34 -8.69 -26.88
C ASN A 315 17.62 -8.04 -25.68
N LEU A 316 16.60 -7.21 -25.94
CA LEU A 316 15.84 -6.49 -24.90
C LEU A 316 14.59 -7.26 -24.42
N GLU A 317 14.45 -8.55 -24.75
CA GLU A 317 13.24 -9.34 -24.52
C GLU A 317 12.91 -9.50 -23.03
N ASN A 318 13.94 -9.73 -22.21
CA ASN A 318 13.83 -10.04 -20.78
C ASN A 318 14.10 -8.83 -19.87
N VAL A 319 14.25 -7.63 -20.46
CA VAL A 319 14.41 -6.39 -19.69
C VAL A 319 13.09 -6.01 -19.06
N ILE A 320 13.14 -5.51 -17.83
CA ILE A 320 11.97 -5.11 -17.06
C ILE A 320 12.02 -3.63 -16.68
N PRO A 321 10.87 -2.96 -16.50
CA PRO A 321 10.81 -1.63 -15.91
C PRO A 321 11.53 -1.55 -14.56
N GLY A 322 12.22 -0.44 -14.31
CA GLY A 322 13.03 -0.23 -13.11
C GLY A 322 14.42 -0.90 -13.15
N ALA A 323 14.75 -1.66 -14.21
CA ALA A 323 16.06 -2.26 -14.33
C ALA A 323 17.16 -1.19 -14.45
N PRO A 324 18.30 -1.33 -13.75
CA PRO A 324 19.42 -0.42 -13.90
C PRO A 324 20.07 -0.57 -15.28
N ILE A 325 20.54 0.55 -15.83
CA ILE A 325 21.28 0.62 -17.08
C ILE A 325 22.63 1.27 -16.80
N ARG A 326 23.70 0.69 -17.35
CA ARG A 326 25.03 1.29 -17.27
C ARG A 326 25.78 1.20 -18.60
N ALA A 327 26.25 2.35 -19.08
CA ALA A 327 27.20 2.40 -20.17
C ALA A 327 28.58 1.89 -19.72
N VAL A 328 29.25 1.18 -20.61
CA VAL A 328 30.53 0.53 -20.37
C VAL A 328 31.44 0.76 -21.57
N LYS A 329 32.60 1.35 -21.28
CA LYS A 329 33.73 1.43 -22.22
C LYS A 329 34.83 0.43 -21.87
N ASN A 330 35.12 0.27 -20.57
CA ASN A 330 36.14 -0.63 -20.02
C ASN A 330 35.58 -1.36 -18.79
N ASN A 331 36.20 -2.46 -18.37
CA ASN A 331 35.83 -3.25 -17.18
C ASN A 331 34.40 -3.84 -17.23
N LEU A 332 34.05 -4.46 -18.35
CA LEU A 332 32.72 -5.04 -18.56
C LEU A 332 32.35 -6.05 -17.46
N ASP A 333 33.23 -6.98 -17.12
CA ASP A 333 32.95 -8.01 -16.10
C ASP A 333 32.59 -7.39 -14.75
N LYS A 334 33.34 -6.36 -14.34
CA LYS A 334 33.05 -5.64 -13.09
C LYS A 334 31.67 -4.97 -13.12
N VAL A 335 31.28 -4.38 -14.25
CA VAL A 335 29.97 -3.73 -14.37
C VAL A 335 28.85 -4.75 -14.40
N ILE A 336 29.04 -5.90 -15.04
CA ILE A 336 28.10 -7.03 -14.98
C ILE A 336 27.90 -7.46 -13.53
N ASP A 337 28.98 -7.66 -12.77
CA ASP A 337 28.90 -8.05 -11.36
C ASP A 337 28.20 -6.97 -10.51
N GLU A 338 28.49 -5.68 -10.74
CA GLU A 338 27.82 -4.57 -10.07
C GLU A 338 26.30 -4.55 -10.37
N ILE A 339 25.91 -4.67 -11.63
CA ILE A 339 24.51 -4.70 -12.05
C ILE A 339 23.82 -5.95 -11.53
N LYS A 340 24.49 -7.11 -11.56
CA LYS A 340 23.97 -8.37 -11.02
C LYS A 340 23.71 -8.29 -9.52
N ASN A 341 24.64 -7.69 -8.78
CA ASN A 341 24.45 -7.44 -7.34
C ASN A 341 23.31 -6.43 -7.10
N GLN A 342 23.12 -5.46 -7.98
CA GLN A 342 21.97 -4.55 -7.93
C GLN A 342 20.66 -5.21 -8.37
N THR A 343 20.66 -6.21 -9.24
CA THR A 343 19.44 -6.92 -9.65
C THR A 343 19.07 -8.06 -8.71
N LYS A 344 20.04 -8.57 -7.94
CA LYS A 344 19.83 -9.63 -6.95
C LYS A 344 18.82 -9.18 -5.88
N ILE A 345 17.74 -9.93 -5.79
CA ILE A 345 16.73 -9.83 -4.74
C ILE A 345 17.35 -10.47 -3.49
N ASP A 346 18.02 -9.68 -2.65
CA ASP A 346 18.65 -10.15 -1.41
C ASP A 346 17.76 -9.84 -0.21
N PHE A 347 16.65 -10.57 -0.12
CA PHE A 347 15.78 -10.55 1.06
C PHE A 347 15.86 -11.89 1.75
N GLU A 348 15.95 -11.86 3.08
CA GLU A 348 15.79 -13.06 3.88
C GLU A 348 14.39 -13.62 3.63
N LEU A 349 14.32 -14.84 3.10
CA LEU A 349 13.08 -15.58 2.91
C LEU A 349 12.93 -16.58 4.06
N ASP A 350 11.70 -16.72 4.55
CA ASP A 350 11.35 -17.68 5.58
C ASP A 350 11.08 -19.06 4.98
N GLU A 351 11.30 -20.12 5.77
CA GLU A 351 10.86 -21.46 5.37
C GLU A 351 9.32 -21.56 5.20
N LYS A 352 8.57 -20.74 5.95
CA LYS A 352 7.10 -20.70 5.94
C LYS A 352 6.63 -19.25 5.94
N GLY A 353 5.62 -18.94 5.16
CA GLY A 353 5.11 -17.59 5.00
C GLY A 353 4.26 -17.45 3.74
N ILE A 354 3.86 -16.22 3.47
CA ILE A 354 3.06 -15.86 2.28
C ILE A 354 3.91 -15.88 1.01
N ILE A 355 3.25 -15.88 -0.14
CA ILE A 355 3.88 -15.67 -1.45
C ILE A 355 3.59 -14.25 -1.94
N ILE A 356 4.59 -13.58 -2.48
CA ILE A 356 4.49 -12.24 -3.06
C ILE A 356 4.83 -12.28 -4.55
N LYS A 357 3.98 -11.66 -5.38
CA LYS A 357 4.16 -11.48 -6.82
C LYS A 357 4.00 -10.01 -7.18
N ALA A 358 4.88 -9.52 -8.04
CA ALA A 358 4.82 -8.14 -8.53
C ALA A 358 5.27 -8.03 -9.99
N ASP A 359 4.99 -6.91 -10.62
CA ASP A 359 5.31 -6.61 -12.02
C ASP A 359 6.74 -6.13 -12.24
N THR A 360 7.36 -5.50 -11.23
CA THR A 360 8.70 -4.94 -11.30
C THR A 360 9.51 -5.30 -10.06
N ILE A 361 10.83 -5.09 -10.15
CA ILE A 361 11.71 -5.20 -8.99
C ILE A 361 11.24 -4.27 -7.87
N GLY A 362 11.05 -2.98 -8.15
CA GLY A 362 10.84 -2.01 -7.07
C GLY A 362 9.50 -2.15 -6.37
N SER A 363 8.45 -2.57 -7.07
CA SER A 363 7.18 -2.92 -6.45
C SER A 363 7.29 -4.16 -5.56
N LEU A 364 8.07 -5.16 -5.97
CA LEU A 364 8.36 -6.34 -5.16
C LEU A 364 9.05 -5.97 -3.84
N GLU A 365 10.09 -5.13 -3.90
CA GLU A 365 10.83 -4.70 -2.69
C GLU A 365 9.97 -3.88 -1.73
N ALA A 366 9.17 -2.96 -2.26
CA ALA A 366 8.27 -2.15 -1.47
C ALA A 366 7.24 -3.03 -0.74
N LEU A 367 6.65 -4.00 -1.45
CA LEU A 367 5.66 -4.91 -0.89
C LEU A 367 6.25 -5.86 0.15
N ILE A 368 7.48 -6.36 -0.07
CA ILE A 368 8.24 -7.13 0.92
C ILE A 368 8.46 -6.31 2.18
N LYS A 369 8.93 -5.06 2.05
CA LYS A 369 9.21 -4.20 3.19
C LYS A 369 7.96 -3.93 4.02
N GLU A 370 6.86 -3.54 3.39
CA GLU A 370 5.59 -3.29 4.08
C GLU A 370 5.07 -4.56 4.78
N SER A 371 5.23 -5.73 4.14
CA SER A 371 4.89 -7.01 4.75
C SER A 371 5.74 -7.31 5.99
N ARG A 372 7.05 -7.02 5.94
CA ARG A 372 7.97 -7.18 7.07
C ARG A 372 7.70 -6.19 8.21
N ASP A 373 7.36 -4.95 7.90
CA ASP A 373 6.98 -3.94 8.89
C ASP A 373 5.70 -4.36 9.66
N LYS A 374 4.87 -5.21 9.06
CA LYS A 374 3.73 -5.89 9.69
C LYS A 374 4.06 -7.25 10.34
N ASN A 375 5.34 -7.62 10.44
CA ASN A 375 5.82 -8.91 10.96
C ASN A 375 5.29 -10.13 10.18
N LEU A 376 4.98 -9.98 8.89
CA LEU A 376 4.63 -11.11 8.03
C LEU A 376 5.88 -11.89 7.64
N LYS A 377 5.74 -13.22 7.62
CA LYS A 377 6.76 -14.11 7.08
C LYS A 377 6.57 -14.28 5.58
N ILE A 378 7.66 -14.27 4.84
CA ILE A 378 7.64 -14.27 3.38
C ILE A 378 8.40 -15.50 2.93
N ARG A 379 7.68 -16.48 2.38
CA ARG A 379 8.28 -17.72 1.87
C ARG A 379 8.94 -17.52 0.51
N LYS A 380 8.29 -16.74 -0.34
CA LYS A 380 8.66 -16.59 -1.75
C LYS A 380 8.24 -15.23 -2.26
N ALA A 381 9.12 -14.58 -3.01
CA ALA A 381 8.85 -13.29 -3.61
C ALA A 381 9.46 -13.24 -5.02
N GLU A 382 8.63 -13.07 -6.04
CA GLU A 382 9.07 -13.18 -7.44
C GLU A 382 8.37 -12.16 -8.33
N ILE A 383 9.02 -11.84 -9.44
CA ILE A 383 8.45 -10.99 -10.49
C ILE A 383 7.65 -11.87 -11.47
N GLY A 384 6.46 -11.41 -11.83
CA GLY A 384 5.60 -12.03 -12.83
C GLY A 384 4.23 -12.45 -12.32
N ASN A 385 3.42 -12.95 -13.25
CA ASN A 385 2.03 -13.34 -13.01
C ASN A 385 1.88 -14.50 -12.02
N VAL A 386 0.74 -14.54 -11.33
CA VAL A 386 0.39 -15.66 -10.43
C VAL A 386 0.11 -16.90 -11.28
N SER A 387 0.91 -17.95 -11.06
CA SER A 387 0.86 -19.21 -11.80
C SER A 387 0.18 -20.32 -11.02
N LYS A 388 -0.18 -21.42 -11.71
CA LYS A 388 -0.72 -22.62 -11.05
C LYS A 388 0.22 -23.19 -9.98
N ARG A 389 1.54 -23.09 -10.20
CA ARG A 389 2.54 -23.55 -9.22
C ARG A 389 2.46 -22.78 -7.92
N ASP A 390 2.20 -21.47 -7.99
CA ASP A 390 2.09 -20.63 -6.80
C ASP A 390 0.85 -21.01 -5.98
N ILE A 391 -0.28 -21.31 -6.63
CA ILE A 391 -1.50 -21.80 -5.95
C ILE A 391 -1.24 -23.11 -5.22
N VAL A 392 -0.64 -24.09 -5.91
CA VAL A 392 -0.34 -25.41 -5.33
C VAL A 392 0.64 -25.29 -4.17
N GLU A 393 1.65 -24.44 -4.29
CA GLU A 393 2.62 -24.21 -3.24
C GLU A 393 1.97 -23.55 -2.01
N THR A 394 1.14 -22.53 -2.20
CA THR A 394 0.40 -21.89 -1.11
C THR A 394 -0.57 -22.85 -0.43
N ASP A 395 -1.29 -23.70 -1.18
CA ASP A 395 -2.25 -24.65 -0.60
C ASP A 395 -1.58 -25.68 0.33
N SER A 396 -0.35 -26.08 0.00
CA SER A 396 0.45 -27.02 0.81
C SER A 396 0.81 -26.49 2.20
N THR A 397 0.57 -25.19 2.46
CA THR A 397 0.86 -24.56 3.73
C THR A 397 -0.16 -24.94 4.81
N ILE A 398 0.33 -25.35 5.98
CA ILE A 398 -0.50 -25.81 7.11
C ILE A 398 -1.18 -24.64 7.83
N ASP A 399 -0.46 -23.53 8.02
CA ASP A 399 -0.95 -22.37 8.75
C ASP A 399 -1.97 -21.59 7.90
N PRO A 400 -3.24 -21.47 8.33
CA PRO A 400 -4.27 -20.74 7.59
C PRO A 400 -3.90 -19.29 7.30
N PHE A 401 -3.12 -18.64 8.17
CA PHE A 401 -2.70 -17.25 7.97
C PHE A 401 -1.63 -17.10 6.87
N ASN A 402 -0.95 -18.19 6.51
CA ASN A 402 0.02 -18.19 5.42
C ASN A 402 -0.58 -18.68 4.10
N LYS A 403 -1.87 -19.06 4.05
CA LYS A 403 -2.60 -19.38 2.81
C LYS A 403 -3.01 -18.12 2.04
N VAL A 404 -2.02 -17.26 1.80
CA VAL A 404 -2.20 -15.92 1.24
C VAL A 404 -1.18 -15.67 0.13
N ILE A 405 -1.64 -15.04 -0.96
CA ILE A 405 -0.79 -14.52 -2.02
C ILE A 405 -1.04 -13.01 -2.17
N PHE A 406 0.02 -12.21 -2.09
CA PHE A 406 -0.02 -10.80 -2.49
C PHE A 406 0.38 -10.69 -3.96
N ALA A 407 -0.51 -10.14 -4.77
CA ALA A 407 -0.34 -10.00 -6.21
C ALA A 407 -0.47 -8.52 -6.58
N PHE A 408 0.67 -7.84 -6.76
CA PHE A 408 0.70 -6.41 -7.08
C PHE A 408 0.83 -6.18 -8.58
N ASN A 409 -0.18 -5.55 -9.18
CA ASN A 409 -0.22 -5.20 -10.60
C ASN A 409 0.10 -6.37 -11.56
N VAL A 410 -0.29 -7.59 -11.17
CA VAL A 410 -0.06 -8.80 -11.97
C VAL A 410 -1.36 -9.55 -12.25
N LYS A 411 -1.37 -10.29 -13.34
CA LYS A 411 -2.52 -11.11 -13.71
C LYS A 411 -2.46 -12.45 -12.98
N ILE A 412 -3.63 -13.00 -12.67
CA ILE A 412 -3.78 -14.40 -12.30
C ILE A 412 -4.02 -15.19 -13.59
N LEU A 413 -3.11 -16.12 -13.91
CA LEU A 413 -3.20 -16.90 -15.15
C LEU A 413 -4.46 -17.79 -15.16
N PRO A 414 -5.04 -18.11 -16.34
CA PRO A 414 -6.25 -18.93 -16.43
C PRO A 414 -6.17 -20.25 -15.65
N GLU A 415 -5.06 -20.98 -15.82
CA GLU A 415 -4.80 -22.24 -15.10
C GLU A 415 -4.70 -22.07 -13.58
N ALA A 416 -4.24 -20.91 -13.12
CA ALA A 416 -4.19 -20.58 -11.69
C ALA A 416 -5.59 -20.27 -11.15
N LYS A 417 -6.45 -19.59 -11.93
CA LYS A 417 -7.86 -19.34 -11.54
C LYS A 417 -8.65 -20.64 -11.42
N GLU A 418 -8.43 -21.58 -12.33
CA GLU A 418 -9.07 -22.91 -12.27
C GLU A 418 -8.67 -23.67 -11.00
N GLU A 419 -7.40 -23.62 -10.62
CA GLU A 419 -6.93 -24.31 -9.41
C GLU A 419 -7.39 -23.61 -8.13
N LEU A 420 -7.39 -22.26 -8.12
CA LEU A 420 -7.88 -21.45 -7.01
C LEU A 420 -9.34 -21.75 -6.65
N SER A 421 -10.17 -22.13 -7.64
CA SER A 421 -11.58 -22.49 -7.38
C SER A 421 -11.77 -23.77 -6.55
N LYS A 422 -10.71 -24.56 -6.35
CA LYS A 422 -10.73 -25.86 -5.68
C LYS A 422 -10.14 -25.83 -4.27
N VAL A 423 -9.48 -24.73 -3.88
CA VAL A 423 -8.68 -24.62 -2.66
C VAL A 423 -9.08 -23.38 -1.86
N ASP A 424 -8.86 -23.41 -0.54
CA ASP A 424 -9.10 -22.26 0.34
C ASP A 424 -7.82 -21.41 0.45
N ILE A 425 -7.62 -20.52 -0.52
CA ILE A 425 -6.51 -19.55 -0.56
C ILE A 425 -7.07 -18.17 -0.80
N THR A 426 -6.54 -17.18 -0.10
CA THR A 426 -6.87 -15.77 -0.33
C THR A 426 -5.80 -15.11 -1.19
N ILE A 427 -6.20 -14.46 -2.29
CA ILE A 427 -5.30 -13.66 -3.12
C ILE A 427 -5.73 -12.20 -3.05
N PHE A 428 -4.81 -11.34 -2.64
CA PHE A 428 -4.98 -9.89 -2.69
C PHE A 428 -4.36 -9.39 -3.99
N ASN A 429 -5.20 -9.18 -5.00
CA ASN A 429 -4.78 -8.74 -6.32
C ASN A 429 -5.21 -7.29 -6.55
N GLU A 430 -4.27 -6.37 -6.35
CA GLU A 430 -4.52 -4.94 -6.45
C GLU A 430 -3.37 -4.28 -7.19
N ASP A 431 -3.62 -3.08 -7.69
CA ASP A 431 -2.60 -2.22 -8.28
C ASP A 431 -2.00 -1.25 -7.23
N VAL A 432 -2.52 -1.23 -6.00
CA VAL A 432 -2.08 -0.36 -4.89
C VAL A 432 -1.57 -1.18 -3.69
N ILE A 433 -0.33 -0.93 -3.24
CA ILE A 433 0.30 -1.70 -2.13
C ILE A 433 -0.49 -1.54 -0.83
N TYR A 434 -0.94 -0.31 -0.52
CA TYR A 434 -1.69 -0.06 0.71
C TYR A 434 -3.04 -0.74 0.72
N THR A 435 -3.72 -0.84 -0.43
CA THR A 435 -4.98 -1.57 -0.53
C THR A 435 -4.78 -3.06 -0.26
N ILE A 436 -3.67 -3.66 -0.72
CA ILE A 436 -3.30 -5.03 -0.34
C ILE A 436 -3.16 -5.14 1.19
N MET A 437 -2.48 -4.18 1.82
CA MET A 437 -2.24 -4.17 3.26
C MET A 437 -3.51 -3.97 4.09
N GLU A 438 -4.38 -3.05 3.69
CA GLU A 438 -5.66 -2.78 4.33
C GLU A 438 -6.61 -3.97 4.20
N ASN A 439 -6.74 -4.51 2.98
CA ASN A 439 -7.55 -5.70 2.73
C ASN A 439 -7.03 -6.91 3.52
N TYR A 440 -5.70 -7.04 3.66
CA TYR A 440 -5.09 -8.07 4.49
C TYR A 440 -5.44 -7.90 5.97
N ASP A 441 -5.38 -6.69 6.52
CA ASP A 441 -5.73 -6.43 7.92
C ASP A 441 -7.19 -6.79 8.21
N GLU A 442 -8.11 -6.38 7.34
CA GLU A 442 -9.53 -6.72 7.45
C GLU A 442 -9.77 -8.23 7.39
N TRP A 443 -9.11 -8.90 6.44
CA TRP A 443 -9.18 -10.35 6.30
C TRP A 443 -8.59 -11.06 7.51
N TYR A 444 -7.46 -10.59 8.05
CA TYR A 444 -6.78 -11.19 9.19
C TYR A 444 -7.67 -11.19 10.43
N GLU A 445 -8.29 -10.05 10.76
CA GLU A 445 -9.21 -9.95 11.89
C GLU A 445 -10.44 -10.85 11.71
N LYS A 446 -10.99 -10.90 10.49
CA LYS A 446 -12.12 -11.78 10.18
C LYS A 446 -11.75 -13.26 10.31
N LYS A 447 -10.60 -13.67 9.75
CA LYS A 447 -10.12 -15.06 9.79
C LYS A 447 -9.76 -15.49 11.21
N LYS A 448 -9.18 -14.59 11.99
CA LYS A 448 -8.92 -14.81 13.42
C LYS A 448 -10.21 -15.04 14.19
N ALA A 449 -11.22 -14.18 14.01
CA ALA A 449 -12.52 -14.33 14.67
C ALA A 449 -13.24 -15.62 14.25
N GLU A 450 -13.14 -16.02 12.97
CA GLU A 450 -13.66 -17.29 12.46
C GLU A 450 -12.99 -18.50 13.15
N LEU A 451 -11.66 -18.55 13.17
CA LEU A 451 -10.90 -19.63 13.81
C LEU A 451 -11.12 -19.68 15.32
N GLU A 452 -11.25 -18.54 15.99
CA GLU A 452 -11.59 -18.48 17.42
C GLU A 452 -13.01 -19.02 17.68
N LYS A 453 -13.97 -18.72 16.79
CA LYS A 453 -15.34 -19.23 16.89
C LYS A 453 -15.40 -20.75 16.66
N GLU A 454 -14.73 -21.26 15.63
CA GLU A 454 -14.62 -22.71 15.38
C GLU A 454 -14.01 -23.42 16.59
N ARG A 455 -12.87 -22.90 17.09
CA ARG A 455 -12.25 -23.42 18.32
C ARG A 455 -13.22 -23.44 19.50
N ARG A 456 -14.02 -22.39 19.69
CA ARG A 456 -15.02 -22.34 20.79
C ARG A 456 -16.13 -23.37 20.64
N GLN A 457 -16.51 -23.79 19.43
CA GLN A 457 -17.60 -24.75 19.25
C GLN A 457 -17.22 -26.17 19.69
N ASP A 458 -15.93 -26.50 19.65
CA ASP A 458 -15.43 -27.84 20.00
C ASP A 458 -15.27 -28.08 21.51
N TYR A 459 -15.28 -27.03 22.35
CA TYR A 459 -15.09 -27.17 23.80
C TYR A 459 -16.39 -27.24 24.59
N ILE A 460 -16.38 -28.06 25.64
CA ILE A 460 -17.44 -28.09 26.65
C ILE A 460 -17.27 -26.89 27.57
N HIS A 461 -18.17 -25.92 27.46
CA HIS A 461 -18.08 -24.68 28.25
C HIS A 461 -18.60 -24.85 29.69
N PRO A 462 -18.03 -24.12 30.66
CA PRO A 462 -18.52 -24.09 32.03
C PRO A 462 -19.86 -23.36 32.13
N GLY A 463 -20.75 -23.86 32.98
CA GLY A 463 -22.06 -23.26 33.24
C GLY A 463 -22.47 -23.38 34.71
N MET A 464 -23.12 -22.33 35.20
CA MET A 464 -23.67 -22.24 36.56
C MET A 464 -25.15 -21.87 36.45
N ILE A 465 -26.03 -22.72 36.98
CA ILE A 465 -27.48 -22.55 36.88
C ILE A 465 -28.13 -22.57 38.26
N LYS A 466 -29.21 -21.80 38.41
CA LYS A 466 -30.05 -21.78 39.61
C LYS A 466 -31.34 -22.53 39.32
N PHE A 467 -31.70 -23.49 40.17
CA PHE A 467 -33.02 -24.11 40.13
C PHE A 467 -34.11 -23.14 40.58
N LEU A 468 -35.22 -23.10 39.85
CA LEU A 468 -36.40 -22.30 40.17
C LEU A 468 -37.52 -23.22 40.73
N PRO A 469 -37.71 -23.30 42.05
CA PRO A 469 -38.61 -24.26 42.68
C PRO A 469 -40.09 -24.09 42.32
N GLU A 470 -40.52 -22.87 41.98
CA GLU A 470 -41.85 -22.56 41.44
C GLU A 470 -42.12 -23.19 40.06
N TYR A 471 -41.11 -23.64 39.33
CA TYR A 471 -41.23 -24.16 37.97
C TYR A 471 -40.82 -25.64 37.87
N VAL A 472 -41.54 -26.52 38.56
CA VAL A 472 -41.36 -27.98 38.46
C VAL A 472 -42.46 -28.58 37.60
N PHE A 473 -42.14 -28.95 36.37
CA PHE A 473 -43.09 -29.55 35.42
C PHE A 473 -43.17 -31.07 35.55
N ARG A 474 -42.05 -31.72 35.91
CA ARG A 474 -41.98 -33.17 36.15
C ARG A 474 -40.92 -33.50 37.19
N VAL A 475 -41.30 -34.32 38.17
CA VAL A 475 -40.45 -34.61 39.34
C VAL A 475 -39.31 -35.61 39.05
N SER A 476 -39.49 -36.57 38.14
CA SER A 476 -38.45 -37.53 37.74
C SER A 476 -38.76 -38.26 36.42
N HIS A 477 -37.75 -38.95 35.88
CA HIS A 477 -37.80 -39.88 34.73
C HIS A 477 -38.28 -39.30 33.37
N PRO A 478 -37.64 -38.29 32.76
CA PRO A 478 -36.65 -37.37 33.31
C PRO A 478 -37.33 -36.26 34.12
N ALA A 479 -36.64 -35.66 35.08
CA ALA A 479 -37.15 -34.47 35.75
C ALA A 479 -37.18 -33.31 34.75
N VAL A 480 -38.22 -32.48 34.77
CA VAL A 480 -38.33 -31.27 33.94
C VAL A 480 -38.54 -30.09 34.87
N ILE A 481 -37.55 -29.20 34.91
CA ILE A 481 -37.48 -28.08 35.85
C ILE A 481 -37.11 -26.79 35.13
N GLY A 482 -37.62 -25.67 35.62
CA GLY A 482 -37.18 -24.33 35.25
C GLY A 482 -35.87 -23.99 35.95
N VAL A 483 -34.93 -23.43 35.20
CA VAL A 483 -33.65 -22.94 35.70
C VAL A 483 -33.33 -21.59 35.12
N ARG A 484 -32.57 -20.78 35.87
CA ARG A 484 -31.93 -19.56 35.37
C ARG A 484 -30.44 -19.82 35.19
N VAL A 485 -29.89 -19.51 34.02
CA VAL A 485 -28.44 -19.55 33.81
C VAL A 485 -27.82 -18.33 34.49
N LEU A 486 -27.10 -18.55 35.59
CA LEU A 486 -26.49 -17.47 36.37
C LEU A 486 -25.21 -16.94 35.72
N SER A 487 -24.42 -17.83 35.12
CA SER A 487 -23.15 -17.50 34.47
C SER A 487 -22.71 -18.65 33.56
N GLY A 488 -21.97 -18.32 32.50
CA GLY A 488 -21.54 -19.28 31.48
C GLY A 488 -22.69 -19.79 30.60
N ARG A 489 -22.58 -21.05 30.17
CA ARG A 489 -23.56 -21.67 29.26
C ARG A 489 -23.80 -23.15 29.56
N ILE A 490 -24.98 -23.63 29.21
CA ILE A 490 -25.35 -25.06 29.30
C ILE A 490 -25.78 -25.57 27.93
N LYS A 491 -25.45 -26.83 27.64
CA LYS A 491 -25.79 -27.54 26.40
C LYS A 491 -26.42 -28.89 26.72
N THR A 492 -27.20 -29.41 25.79
CA THR A 492 -27.68 -30.81 25.86
C THR A 492 -26.51 -31.79 25.96
N GLY A 493 -26.70 -32.88 26.70
CA GLY A 493 -25.69 -33.91 26.94
C GLY A 493 -24.76 -33.64 28.13
N LEU A 494 -24.70 -32.41 28.66
CA LEU A 494 -23.83 -32.10 29.79
C LEU A 494 -24.34 -32.68 31.11
N ARG A 495 -23.39 -33.14 31.94
CA ARG A 495 -23.65 -33.56 33.31
C ARG A 495 -23.69 -32.34 34.24
N LEU A 496 -24.49 -32.43 35.28
CA LEU A 496 -24.63 -31.40 36.30
C LEU A 496 -24.16 -31.94 37.66
N MET A 497 -23.54 -31.08 38.44
CA MET A 497 -23.10 -31.36 39.80
C MET A 497 -23.55 -30.25 40.76
N LYS A 498 -23.58 -30.57 42.06
CA LYS A 498 -23.80 -29.62 43.14
C LYS A 498 -22.49 -28.96 43.59
N GLU A 499 -22.63 -27.94 44.43
CA GLU A 499 -21.52 -27.25 45.10
C GLU A 499 -20.65 -28.17 45.99
N ASP A 500 -21.21 -29.29 46.45
CA ASP A 500 -20.48 -30.34 47.17
C ASP A 500 -19.76 -31.34 46.25
N GLY A 501 -19.84 -31.15 44.92
CA GLY A 501 -19.22 -31.97 43.90
C GLY A 501 -20.00 -33.24 43.52
N ARG A 502 -21.16 -33.51 44.14
CA ARG A 502 -21.99 -34.67 43.80
C ARG A 502 -22.66 -34.48 42.44
N ILE A 503 -22.53 -35.47 41.58
CA ILE A 503 -23.16 -35.48 40.25
C ILE A 503 -24.64 -35.84 40.41
N ILE A 504 -25.53 -35.04 39.84
CA ILE A 504 -26.98 -35.16 39.99
C ILE A 504 -27.69 -35.77 38.76
N GLY A 505 -27.11 -35.63 37.57
CA GLY A 505 -27.74 -36.11 36.34
C GLY A 505 -27.15 -35.48 35.09
N SER A 506 -27.76 -35.76 33.93
CA SER A 506 -27.37 -35.18 32.63
C SER A 506 -28.55 -34.49 31.94
N ILE A 507 -28.30 -33.35 31.31
CA ILE A 507 -29.28 -32.60 30.53
C ILE A 507 -29.62 -33.37 29.26
N LYS A 508 -30.89 -33.70 29.05
CA LYS A 508 -31.40 -34.39 27.84
C LYS A 508 -31.97 -33.45 26.80
N GLY A 509 -32.46 -32.29 27.22
CA GLY A 509 -33.11 -31.31 26.36
C GLY A 509 -33.28 -30.00 27.09
N ILE A 510 -33.20 -28.90 26.33
CA ILE A 510 -33.40 -27.54 26.80
C ILE A 510 -34.55 -26.95 25.97
N GLN A 511 -35.48 -26.27 26.64
CA GLN A 511 -36.63 -25.63 26.00
C GLN A 511 -36.77 -24.18 26.47
N SER A 512 -37.02 -23.28 25.53
CA SER A 512 -37.37 -21.88 25.77
C SER A 512 -38.60 -21.54 24.93
N GLU A 513 -39.62 -20.93 25.54
CA GLU A 513 -40.87 -20.55 24.85
C GLU A 513 -41.50 -21.68 24.00
N ASN A 514 -41.53 -22.91 24.54
CA ASN A 514 -42.00 -24.13 23.85
C ASN A 514 -41.22 -24.54 22.59
N LYS A 515 -40.02 -23.98 22.35
CA LYS A 515 -39.10 -24.40 21.29
C LYS A 515 -37.89 -25.12 21.89
N SER A 516 -37.49 -26.22 21.26
CA SER A 516 -36.26 -26.92 21.61
C SER A 516 -35.07 -26.08 21.16
N ILE A 517 -34.11 -25.87 22.05
CA ILE A 517 -32.85 -25.18 21.78
C ILE A 517 -31.67 -26.07 22.19
N ASP A 518 -30.54 -25.91 21.53
CA ASP A 518 -29.36 -26.74 21.80
C ASP A 518 -28.56 -26.25 23.01
N GLU A 519 -28.60 -24.94 23.27
CA GLU A 519 -27.82 -24.27 24.31
C GLU A 519 -28.60 -23.11 24.96
N ALA A 520 -28.28 -22.83 26.23
CA ALA A 520 -28.75 -21.64 26.93
C ALA A 520 -27.57 -20.91 27.59
N ILE A 521 -27.59 -19.58 27.55
CA ILE A 521 -26.52 -18.68 28.03
C ILE A 521 -26.98 -17.85 29.23
N GLN A 522 -26.02 -17.20 29.91
CA GLN A 522 -26.25 -16.33 31.06
C GLN A 522 -27.46 -15.40 30.90
N GLY A 523 -28.26 -15.31 31.96
CA GLY A 523 -29.47 -14.49 32.05
C GLY A 523 -30.74 -15.19 31.54
N GLN A 524 -30.61 -16.24 30.72
CA GLN A 524 -31.78 -16.95 30.20
C GLN A 524 -32.45 -17.83 31.26
N GLU A 525 -33.78 -17.85 31.23
CA GLU A 525 -34.61 -18.80 31.96
C GLU A 525 -35.18 -19.83 31.00
N VAL A 526 -34.89 -21.10 31.27
CA VAL A 526 -35.21 -22.21 30.38
C VAL A 526 -35.72 -23.40 31.16
N ALA A 527 -36.56 -24.22 30.53
CA ALA A 527 -36.92 -25.53 31.06
C ALA A 527 -35.87 -26.55 30.61
N ILE A 528 -35.29 -27.29 31.55
CA ILE A 528 -34.34 -28.36 31.26
C ILE A 528 -34.91 -29.72 31.69
N SER A 529 -34.68 -30.72 30.85
CA SER A 529 -34.94 -32.11 31.20
C SER A 529 -33.67 -32.79 31.68
N ILE A 530 -33.69 -33.36 32.89
CA ILE A 530 -32.52 -33.98 33.52
C ILE A 530 -32.82 -35.46 33.78
N GLU A 531 -31.98 -36.34 33.22
CA GLU A 531 -32.01 -37.77 33.49
C GLU A 531 -31.20 -38.10 34.76
N GLY A 532 -31.70 -39.06 35.56
CA GLY A 532 -31.03 -39.54 36.77
C GLY A 532 -31.33 -38.76 38.05
N VAL A 533 -32.13 -37.69 37.96
CA VAL A 533 -32.46 -36.83 39.10
C VAL A 533 -33.92 -36.94 39.53
N THR A 534 -34.18 -36.76 40.83
CA THR A 534 -35.53 -36.63 41.39
C THR A 534 -35.63 -35.32 42.19
N VAL A 535 -36.54 -34.45 41.78
CA VAL A 535 -36.81 -33.16 42.44
C VAL A 535 -37.43 -33.43 43.81
N GLY A 536 -37.02 -32.69 44.83
CA GLY A 536 -37.44 -32.91 46.23
C GLY A 536 -36.62 -33.97 46.98
N ARG A 537 -35.72 -34.70 46.32
CA ARG A 537 -34.75 -35.59 46.97
C ARG A 537 -33.32 -35.14 46.72
N GLN A 538 -32.91 -35.08 45.45
CA GLN A 538 -31.55 -34.68 45.06
C GLN A 538 -31.43 -33.19 44.81
N ILE A 539 -32.46 -32.54 44.23
CA ILE A 539 -32.53 -31.09 44.02
C ILE A 539 -33.66 -30.51 44.88
N LYS A 540 -33.39 -29.44 45.64
CA LYS A 540 -34.34 -28.80 46.57
C LYS A 540 -34.13 -27.29 46.61
N GLY A 541 -35.19 -26.56 47.00
CA GLY A 541 -35.11 -25.11 47.23
C GLY A 541 -34.57 -24.37 46.02
N GLU A 542 -33.63 -23.45 46.25
CA GLU A 542 -32.95 -22.67 45.22
C GLU A 542 -31.52 -23.17 44.93
N ASP A 543 -31.33 -24.50 44.88
CA ASP A 543 -30.03 -25.13 44.63
C ASP A 543 -29.30 -24.52 43.41
N ILE A 544 -28.01 -24.26 43.58
CA ILE A 544 -27.09 -23.89 42.49
C ILE A 544 -26.39 -25.15 41.98
N LEU A 545 -26.38 -25.31 40.66
CA LEU A 545 -25.80 -26.44 39.96
C LEU A 545 -24.73 -25.96 38.99
N PHE A 546 -23.69 -26.75 38.83
CA PHE A 546 -22.55 -26.49 37.95
C PHE A 546 -22.46 -27.59 36.89
N THR A 547 -21.97 -27.24 35.70
CA THR A 547 -21.60 -28.25 34.70
C THR A 547 -20.43 -29.09 35.21
N ASP A 548 -20.54 -30.42 35.04
CA ASP A 548 -19.49 -31.38 35.37
C ASP A 548 -18.60 -31.61 34.14
N LEU A 549 -17.53 -30.83 34.04
CA LEU A 549 -16.54 -30.89 32.96
C LEU A 549 -15.56 -32.07 33.16
N PRO A 550 -15.06 -32.71 32.09
CA PRO A 550 -13.90 -33.60 32.19
C PRO A 550 -12.62 -32.84 32.59
N ALA A 551 -11.73 -33.47 33.36
CA ALA A 551 -10.48 -32.86 33.80
C ALA A 551 -9.56 -32.43 32.65
N SER A 552 -9.56 -33.20 31.55
CA SER A 552 -8.81 -32.90 30.32
C SER A 552 -9.29 -31.60 29.67
N ASP A 553 -10.59 -31.35 29.70
CA ASP A 553 -11.21 -30.22 29.02
C ASP A 553 -11.10 -28.97 29.89
N ALA A 554 -11.28 -29.10 31.21
CA ALA A 554 -11.03 -28.02 32.16
C ALA A 554 -9.57 -27.52 32.09
N LYS A 555 -8.59 -28.43 31.91
CA LYS A 555 -7.19 -28.07 31.70
C LYS A 555 -6.98 -27.30 30.40
N LYS A 556 -7.52 -27.81 29.28
CA LYS A 556 -7.43 -27.13 27.97
C LYS A 556 -8.04 -25.73 28.01
N LEU A 557 -9.22 -25.59 28.63
CA LEU A 557 -9.90 -24.29 28.76
C LEU A 557 -9.09 -23.28 29.57
N ARG A 558 -8.42 -23.73 30.65
CA ARG A 558 -7.52 -22.90 31.44
C ARG A 558 -6.31 -22.43 30.64
N ASP A 559 -5.70 -23.34 29.87
CA ASP A 559 -4.43 -23.08 29.17
C ASP A 559 -4.64 -22.26 27.88
N MET A 560 -5.82 -22.31 27.26
CA MET A 560 -6.10 -21.70 25.94
C MET A 560 -6.70 -20.28 26.00
N ASP A 561 -7.03 -19.76 27.19
CA ASP A 561 -7.62 -18.41 27.40
C ASP A 561 -8.90 -18.11 26.58
N VAL A 562 -9.60 -19.14 26.10
CA VAL A 562 -10.75 -19.03 25.17
C VAL A 562 -12.06 -18.59 25.81
N LEU A 563 -12.12 -18.58 27.15
CA LEU A 563 -13.30 -18.29 27.96
C LEU A 563 -13.49 -16.78 28.19
N ASN A 564 -14.73 -16.31 28.21
CA ASN A 564 -15.04 -14.95 28.67
C ASN A 564 -14.87 -14.84 30.21
N ILE A 565 -14.96 -13.63 30.76
CA ILE A 565 -14.73 -13.37 32.19
C ILE A 565 -15.69 -14.20 33.07
N ASP A 566 -16.98 -14.21 32.73
CA ASP A 566 -18.01 -14.98 33.44
C ASP A 566 -17.72 -16.49 33.44
N GLU A 567 -17.36 -17.06 32.29
CA GLU A 567 -17.03 -18.47 32.13
C GLU A 567 -15.76 -18.85 32.91
N ARG A 568 -14.75 -17.96 32.96
CA ARG A 568 -13.55 -18.18 33.78
C ARG A 568 -13.88 -18.26 35.26
N ASP A 569 -14.78 -17.41 35.74
CA ASP A 569 -15.21 -17.45 37.15
C ASP A 569 -15.95 -18.75 37.47
N VAL A 570 -16.80 -19.22 36.57
CA VAL A 570 -17.45 -20.53 36.73
C VAL A 570 -16.42 -21.66 36.69
N LEU A 571 -15.46 -21.63 35.77
CA LEU A 571 -14.40 -22.63 35.70
C LEU A 571 -13.57 -22.67 37.00
N ASN A 572 -13.22 -21.51 37.56
CA ASN A 572 -12.51 -21.40 38.84
C ASN A 572 -13.31 -22.01 39.99
N LYS A 573 -14.63 -21.77 40.05
CA LYS A 573 -15.50 -22.44 41.03
C LYS A 573 -15.56 -23.95 40.83
N ILE A 574 -15.61 -24.42 39.57
CA ILE A 574 -15.55 -25.86 39.27
C ILE A 574 -14.22 -26.45 39.76
N PHE A 575 -13.09 -25.77 39.56
CA PHE A 575 -11.79 -26.18 40.12
C PHE A 575 -11.84 -26.27 41.64
N GLU A 576 -12.39 -25.27 42.34
CA GLU A 576 -12.52 -25.29 43.80
C GLU A 576 -13.37 -26.46 44.30
N ILE A 577 -14.49 -26.76 43.61
CA ILE A 577 -15.38 -27.87 43.95
C ILE A 577 -14.66 -29.21 43.75
N LYS A 578 -14.06 -29.43 42.57
CA LYS A 578 -13.41 -30.71 42.22
C LYS A 578 -12.12 -30.96 42.99
N ARG A 579 -11.35 -29.91 43.31
CA ARG A 579 -10.08 -30.05 44.04
C ARG A 579 -10.24 -30.35 45.54
N LYS A 580 -11.46 -30.24 46.08
CA LYS A 580 -11.78 -30.74 47.43
C LYS A 580 -11.67 -32.27 47.51
N SER A 581 -12.00 -32.99 46.44
CA SER A 581 -11.92 -34.46 46.38
C SER A 581 -10.67 -34.98 45.66
N ASP A 582 -10.17 -34.26 44.65
CA ASP A 582 -8.93 -34.59 43.94
C ASP A 582 -8.04 -33.35 43.74
N LYS A 583 -7.00 -33.22 44.56
CA LYS A 583 -6.10 -32.05 44.59
C LYS A 583 -5.44 -31.74 43.23
N PHE A 584 -5.26 -32.73 42.36
CA PHE A 584 -4.59 -32.58 41.07
C PHE A 584 -5.58 -32.45 39.91
N TRP A 585 -6.87 -32.37 40.19
CA TRP A 585 -7.90 -32.31 39.16
C TRP A 585 -7.72 -31.08 38.25
N GLY A 586 -7.59 -31.37 36.95
CA GLY A 586 -7.36 -30.39 35.88
C GLY A 586 -6.05 -29.60 35.99
N MET A 587 -4.99 -30.20 36.56
CA MET A 587 -3.62 -29.65 36.53
C MET A 587 -2.91 -29.91 35.21
#